data_AF-A0A523SSL6-F1
#
_entry.id   AF-A0A523SSL6-F1
#
_cell.length_a   1.000
_cell.length_b   1.000
_cell.length_c   1.000
_cell.angle_alpha   90.00
_cell.angle_beta   90.00
_cell.angle_gamma   90.00
#
_symmetry.space_group_name_H-M   'P 1'
#
loop_
_entity.id
_entity.type
_entity.pdbx_description
1 polymer ?
#
loop_
_entity_poly.entity_id
_entity_poly.type
_entity_poly.pdbx_seq_one_letter_code
_entity_poly.pdbx_strand_id
1 'polypeptide(L)' 'MKAVILAGGHGTRLRPLTYTKPKPMLPLVGKPVL' A
#
# COMPACT_ATOMS: atom_id res chain seq x y z
N MET A 1 -13.68 1.44 21.76
CA MET A 1 -12.27 1.06 21.49
C MET A 1 -11.80 1.70 20.20
N LYS A 2 -10.51 2.07 20.09
CA LYS A 2 -9.90 2.61 18.86
C LYS A 2 -8.65 1.81 18.51
N ALA A 3 -8.40 1.63 17.21
CA ALA A 3 -7.21 0.98 16.68
C ALA A 3 -6.65 1.76 15.48
N VAL A 4 -5.38 1.52 15.15
CA VAL A 4 -4.68 2.16 14.03
C VAL A 4 -3.94 1.09 13.23
N ILE A 5 -3.91 1.26 11.91
CA ILE A 5 -3.17 0.40 10.98
C ILE A 5 -1.95 1.17 10.47
N LEU A 6 -0.76 0.59 10.64
CA LEU A 6 0.46 1.15 10.06
C LEU A 6 0.51 0.82 8.56
N ALA A 7 0.19 1.81 7.72
CA ALA A 7 0.10 1.70 6.27
C ALA A 7 1.27 2.37 5.52
N GLY A 8 2.40 2.63 6.20
CA GLY A 8 3.56 3.33 5.63
C GLY A 8 4.63 2.42 5.00
N GLY A 9 5.78 3.03 4.66
CA GLY A 9 6.99 2.37 4.15
C GLY A 9 7.25 2.59 2.65
N HIS A 10 8.54 2.63 2.26
CA HIS A 10 9.00 3.03 0.91
C HIS A 10 8.70 2.04 -0.24
N GLY A 11 8.21 0.82 0.07
CA GLY A 11 7.78 -0.13 -0.96
C GLY A 11 8.85 -0.59 -1.95
N THR A 12 10.15 -0.48 -1.63
CA THR A 12 11.27 -0.64 -2.59
C THR A 12 11.25 -1.94 -3.40
N ARG A 13 10.77 -3.05 -2.82
CA ARG A 13 10.66 -4.36 -3.48
C ARG A 13 9.57 -4.46 -4.55
N LEU A 14 8.62 -3.53 -4.56
CA LEU A 14 7.50 -3.50 -5.52
C LEU A 14 7.67 -2.41 -6.59
N ARG A 15 8.84 -1.78 -6.65
CA ARG A 15 9.16 -0.83 -7.71
C ARG A 15 9.13 -1.56 -9.07
N PRO A 16 8.67 -0.89 -10.15
CA PRO A 16 8.36 0.54 -10.23
C PRO A 16 6.95 0.93 -9.73
N LEU A 17 6.11 -0.01 -9.34
CA LEU A 17 4.70 0.23 -8.99
C LEU A 17 4.52 1.20 -7.82
N THR A 18 5.52 1.31 -6.94
CA THR A 18 5.47 2.18 -5.76
C THR A 18 6.19 3.51 -5.90
N TYR A 19 6.57 3.94 -7.11
CA TYR A 19 7.14 5.28 -7.31
C TYR A 19 6.11 6.40 -7.16
N THR A 20 4.89 6.18 -7.64
CA THR A 20 3.81 7.18 -7.64
C THR A 20 2.58 6.74 -6.84
N LYS A 21 2.54 5.48 -6.38
CA LYS A 21 1.41 4.90 -5.65
C LYS A 21 1.88 4.18 -4.38
N PRO A 22 1.31 4.47 -3.20
CA PRO A 22 1.72 3.78 -1.97
C PRO A 22 1.29 2.30 -2.03
N LYS A 23 2.10 1.41 -1.44
CA LYS A 23 1.86 -0.05 -1.43
C LYS A 23 0.44 -0.45 -1.02
N PRO A 24 -0.16 0.12 0.05
CA PRO A 24 -1.55 -0.21 0.44
C PRO A 24 -2.61 0.08 -0.62
N MET A 25 -2.36 1.02 -1.53
CA MET A 25 -3.31 1.42 -2.57
C MET A 25 -3.14 0.64 -3.88
N LEU A 26 -2.20 -0.30 -3.93
CA LEU A 26 -2.07 -1.20 -5.08
C LEU A 26 -3.28 -2.14 -5.14
N PRO A 27 -3.82 -2.41 -6.34
CA PRO A 27 -5.00 -3.25 -6.46
C PRO A 27 -4.65 -4.73 -6.23
N LEU A 28 -5.44 -5.40 -5.41
CA LEU A 28 -5.50 -6.84 -5.23
C LEU A 28 -6.93 -7.28 -5.56
N VAL A 29 -7.08 -8.08 -6.62
CA VAL A 29 -8.41 -8.52 -7.12
C VAL A 29 -9.33 -7.32 -7.41
N GLY A 30 -8.78 -6.25 -8.00
CA GLY A 30 -9.52 -5.06 -8.42
C GLY A 30 -9.86 -4.05 -7.31
N LYS A 31 -9.43 -4.27 -6.06
CA LYS A 31 -9.62 -3.34 -4.94
C LYS A 31 -8.29 -3.00 -4.27
N PRO A 32 -8.12 -1.80 -3.66
CA PRO A 32 -6.96 -1.52 -2.81
C PRO A 32 -6.78 -2.56 -1.69
N VAL A 33 -5.53 -2.75 -1.22
CA VAL A 33 -5.22 -3.67 -0.11
C VAL A 33 -5.80 -3.19 1.22
N LEU A 34 -5.89 -1.87 1.39
CA LEU A 34 -6.55 -1.18 2.50
C LEU A 34 -7.85 -0.56 2.01
#